data_AF-A0A9J6GX56-F1
#
_entry.id   AF-A0A9J6GX56-F1
#
_cell.length_a   1.000
_cell.length_b   1.000
_cell.length_c   1.000
_cell.angle_alpha   90.00
_cell.angle_beta   90.00
_cell.angle_gamma   90.00
#
_symmetry.space_group_name_H-M   'P 1'
#
loop_
_entity.id
_entity.type
_entity.pdbx_description
1 polymer ?
#
loop_
_entity_poly.entity_id
_entity_poly.type
_entity_poly.pdbx_seq_one_letter_code
_entity_poly.pdbx_strand_id
1 'polypeptide(L)'
;MAPRLTRQEKNAVILMGKTTSQGANCAATGYPMATVNKVFQAYYKEGRLANAVGNDSPRSTTAEEDQWIGAAAVSDPFLSV
;
A
#
# COMPACT_ATOMS: atom_id res chain seq x y z
N MET A 1 -10.33 10.04 -2.32
CA MET A 1 -9.74 8.69 -2.25
C MET A 1 -9.94 8.02 -3.59
N ALA A 2 -8.88 7.60 -4.29
CA ALA A 2 -9.04 6.82 -5.52
C ALA A 2 -9.66 5.45 -5.20
N PRO A 3 -10.61 4.95 -6.01
CA PRO A 3 -11.23 3.65 -5.78
C PRO A 3 -10.17 2.54 -5.78
N ARG A 4 -10.32 1.57 -4.88
CA ARG A 4 -9.45 0.39 -4.84
C ARG A 4 -9.80 -0.51 -6.03
N LEU A 5 -8.80 -0.92 -6.83
CA LEU A 5 -9.04 -1.87 -7.92
C LEU A 5 -9.68 -3.15 -7.39
N THR A 6 -10.68 -3.63 -8.11
CA THR A 6 -11.25 -4.96 -7.95
C THR A 6 -10.23 -6.03 -8.36
N ARG A 7 -10.50 -7.28 -7.98
CA ARG A 7 -9.63 -8.42 -8.35
C ARG A 7 -9.55 -8.63 -9.86
N GLN A 8 -10.65 -8.41 -10.58
CA GLN A 8 -10.69 -8.54 -12.04
C GLN A 8 -9.83 -7.47 -12.72
N GLU A 9 -9.95 -6.21 -12.28
CA GLU A 9 -9.16 -5.11 -12.82
C GLU A 9 -7.66 -5.29 -12.57
N LYS A 10 -7.27 -5.78 -11.38
CA LYS A 10 -5.87 -6.12 -11.10
C LYS A 10 -5.33 -7.16 -12.08
N ASN A 11 -6.13 -8.18 -12.38
CA ASN A 11 -5.74 -9.23 -13.31
C ASN A 11 -5.58 -8.69 -14.74
N ALA A 12 -6.48 -7.78 -15.16
CA ALA A 12 -6.38 -7.09 -16.44
C ALA A 12 -5.10 -6.23 -16.53
N VAL A 13 -4.78 -5.46 -15.49
CA VAL A 13 -3.53 -4.67 -15.40
C VAL A 13 -2.30 -5.56 -15.53
N ILE A 14 -2.28 -6.72 -14.86
CA ILE A 14 -1.16 -7.67 -14.92
C ILE A 14 -1.01 -8.27 -16.31
N LEU A 15 -2.11 -8.69 -16.93
CA LEU A 15 -2.10 -9.26 -18.28
C LEU A 15 -1.62 -8.25 -19.31
N MET A 16 -2.11 -7.01 -19.24
CA MET A 16 -1.67 -5.93 -20.13
C MET A 16 -0.21 -5.55 -19.89
N GLY A 17 0.27 -5.58 -18.65
CA GLY A 17 1.67 -5.31 -18.29
C GLY A 17 2.70 -6.29 -18.87
N LYS A 18 2.27 -7.45 -19.36
CA LYS A 18 3.17 -8.38 -20.07
C LYS A 18 3.56 -7.89 -21.46
N THR A 19 2.75 -7.03 -22.07
CA THR A 19 2.90 -6.59 -23.47
C THR A 19 3.01 -5.09 -23.64
N THR A 20 2.59 -4.30 -22.64
CA THR A 20 2.52 -2.84 -22.71
C THR A 20 3.31 -2.18 -21.59
N SER A 21 3.80 -0.96 -21.84
CA SER A 21 4.51 -0.17 -20.84
C SER A 21 3.59 0.27 -19.71
N GLN A 22 4.15 0.62 -18.54
CA GLN A 22 3.35 1.09 -17.40
C GLN A 22 2.55 2.37 -17.72
N GLY A 23 3.11 3.28 -18.53
CA GLY A 23 2.41 4.47 -19.00
C GLY A 23 1.20 4.15 -19.89
N ALA A 24 1.35 3.20 -20.82
CA ALA A 24 0.25 2.73 -21.66
C ALA A 24 -0.85 2.05 -20.82
N ASN A 25 -0.47 1.28 -19.80
CA ASN A 25 -1.41 0.69 -18.84
C ASN A 25 -2.21 1.74 -18.07
N CYS A 26 -1.57 2.82 -17.62
CA CYS A 26 -2.26 3.92 -16.93
C CYS A 26 -3.26 4.60 -17.85
N ALA A 27 -2.89 4.85 -19.11
CA ALA A 27 -3.78 5.44 -20.10
C ALA A 27 -4.97 4.51 -20.41
N ALA A 28 -4.73 3.20 -20.54
CA ALA A 28 -5.77 2.21 -20.85
C ALA A 28 -6.75 1.97 -19.70
N THR A 29 -6.28 2.04 -18.46
CA THR A 29 -7.08 1.70 -17.27
C THR A 29 -7.60 2.91 -16.50
N GLY A 30 -7.10 4.11 -16.80
CA GLY A 30 -7.44 5.33 -16.08
C GLY A 30 -6.88 5.40 -14.65
N TYR A 31 -6.10 4.39 -14.22
CA TYR A 31 -5.54 4.35 -12.87
C TYR A 31 -4.20 5.11 -12.78
N PRO A 32 -3.91 5.73 -11.62
CA PRO A 32 -2.63 6.38 -11.40
C PRO A 32 -1.45 5.40 -11.48
N MET A 33 -0.31 5.89 -11.98
CA MET A 33 0.94 5.12 -12.09
C MET A 33 1.35 4.46 -10.77
N ALA A 34 1.19 5.16 -9.65
CA ALA A 34 1.50 4.62 -8.32
C ALA A 34 0.66 3.37 -7.99
N THR A 35 -0.61 3.35 -8.39
CA THR A 35 -1.51 2.23 -8.14
C THR A 35 -1.15 1.03 -9.01
N VAL A 36 -0.91 1.27 -10.31
CA VAL A 36 -0.46 0.25 -11.26
C VAL A 36 0.88 -0.36 -10.82
N ASN A 37 1.82 0.47 -10.37
CA ASN A 37 3.11 0.01 -9.84
C ASN A 37 2.96 -0.86 -8.59
N LYS A 38 2.07 -0.50 -7.65
CA LYS A 38 1.78 -1.35 -6.46
C LYS A 38 1.24 -2.72 -6.83
N VAL A 39 0.39 -2.82 -7.86
CA VAL A 39 -0.11 -4.11 -8.35
C VAL A 39 1.01 -4.92 -8.98
N PHE A 40 1.85 -4.30 -9.82
CA PHE A 40 2.99 -4.99 -10.42
C PHE A 40 4.01 -5.45 -9.38
N GLN A 41 4.32 -4.63 -8.38
CA GLN A 41 5.26 -5.02 -7.33
C GLN A 41 4.75 -6.22 -6.53
N ALA A 42 3.48 -6.22 -6.10
CA ALA A 42 2.91 -7.37 -5.41
C ALA A 42 2.89 -8.63 -6.29
N TYR A 43 2.59 -8.48 -7.58
CA TYR A 43 2.55 -9.62 -8.48
C TYR A 43 3.94 -10.19 -8.77
N TYR A 44 4.91 -9.36 -9.16
CA TYR A 44 6.25 -9.83 -9.54
C TYR A 44 7.13 -10.22 -8.36
N LYS A 45 7.02 -9.53 -7.22
CA LYS A 45 7.87 -9.84 -6.04
C LYS A 45 7.26 -10.92 -5.14
N GLU A 46 5.93 -10.95 -5.03
CA GLU A 46 5.25 -11.80 -4.03
C GLU A 46 4.35 -12.87 -4.65
N GLY A 47 4.11 -12.83 -5.98
CA GLY A 47 3.19 -13.74 -6.67
C GLY A 47 1.71 -13.53 -6.32
N ARG A 48 1.37 -12.40 -5.68
CA ARG A 48 0.01 -12.15 -5.15
C ARG A 48 -0.78 -11.23 -6.06
N LEU A 49 -2.06 -11.55 -6.21
CA LEU A 49 -3.08 -10.68 -6.83
C LEU A 49 -3.63 -9.69 -5.80
N ALA A 50 -2.74 -8.96 -5.14
CA ALA A 50 -3.04 -7.93 -4.15
C ALA A 50 -2.37 -6.61 -4.53
N ASN A 51 -2.70 -5.53 -3.82
CA ASN A 51 -1.87 -4.33 -3.89
C ASN A 51 -0.66 -4.57 -3.00
N ALA A 52 0.53 -4.12 -3.41
CA ALA A 52 1.68 -4.11 -2.50
C ALA A 52 1.32 -3.35 -1.23
N VAL A 53 1.77 -3.88 -0.09
CA VAL A 53 1.68 -3.19 1.19
C VAL A 53 2.34 -1.83 0.98
N GLY A 54 1.68 -0.75 1.43
CA GLY A 54 2.32 0.55 1.38
C GLY A 54 3.65 0.47 2.12
N ASN A 55 4.66 1.21 1.66
CA ASN A 55 5.78 1.52 2.55
C ASN A 55 5.18 2.39 3.65
N ASP A 56 4.69 1.75 4.71
CA ASP A 56 4.47 2.46 5.96
C ASP A 56 5.82 3.08 6.31
N SER A 57 5.80 4.36 6.65
CA SER A 57 7.03 5.03 7.08
C SER A 57 7.65 4.20 8.21
N PRO A 58 8.98 4.05 8.24
CA PRO A 58 9.63 3.28 9.29
C PRO A 58 9.12 3.80 10.64
N ARG A 59 8.58 2.89 11.46
CA ARG A 59 8.07 3.26 12.79
C ARG A 59 9.24 3.83 13.58
N SER A 60 9.06 5.02 14.12
CA SER A 60 10.05 5.62 15.03
C SER A 60 10.12 4.90 16.38
N THR A 61 9.08 4.13 16.70
CA THR A 61 8.94 3.37 17.94
C THR A 61 8.86 1.87 17.68
N THR A 62 9.42 1.11 18.61
CA THR A 62 9.21 -0.32 18.75
C THR A 62 7.83 -0.62 19.33
N ALA A 63 7.37 -1.87 19.19
CA ALA A 63 6.08 -2.28 19.73
C ALA A 63 5.98 -2.18 21.27
N GLU A 64 7.11 -2.33 21.96
CA GLU A 64 7.20 -2.20 23.41
C GLU A 64 7.12 -0.73 23.84
N GLU A 65 7.80 0.18 23.13
CA GLU A 65 7.70 1.62 23.38
C GLU A 65 6.28 2.15 23.18
N ASP A 66 5.56 1.66 22.16
CA ASP A 66 4.15 2.02 21.97
C ASP A 66 3.26 1.55 23.13
N GLN A 67 3.54 0.38 23.71
CA GLN A 67 2.82 -0.11 24.89
C GLN A 67 3.11 0.77 26.10
N TRP A 68 4.35 1.22 26.28
CA TRP A 68 4.71 2.15 27.35
C TRP A 68 4.11 3.54 27.16
N ILE A 69 4.10 4.07 25.94
CA ILE A 69 3.44 5.34 25.61
C ILE A 69 1.93 5.24 25.89
N GLY A 70 1.29 4.15 25.46
CA GLY A 70 -0.12 3.89 25.74
C GLY A 70 -0.40 3.77 27.24
N ALA A 71 0.42 3.02 27.98
CA ALA A 71 0.29 2.89 29.43
C ALA A 71 0.48 4.24 30.15
N ALA A 72 1.47 5.03 29.75
CA ALA A 72 1.74 6.34 30.31
C ALA A 72 0.58 7.31 30.07
N ALA A 73 0.02 7.34 28.86
CA ALA A 73 -1.16 8.15 28.53
C ALA A 73 -2.43 7.73 29.29
N VAL A 74 -2.55 6.44 29.64
CA VAL A 74 -3.68 5.93 30.46
C VAL A 74 -3.48 6.26 31.94
N SER A 75 -2.25 6.19 32.44
CA SER A 75 -1.93 6.50 33.85
C SER A 75 -1.94 8.01 34.15
N ASP A 76 -1.54 8.83 33.18
CA ASP A 76 -1.58 10.28 33.28
C ASP A 76 -2.07 10.88 31.94
N PRO A 77 -3.37 11.15 31.83
CA PRO A 77 -3.96 11.73 30.63
C PRO A 77 -3.43 13.13 30.29
N PHE A 78 -2.73 13.79 31.23
CA PHE A 78 -2.15 15.13 31.08
C PHE A 78 -0.64 15.10 30.97
N LEU A 79 -0.01 13.96 30.67
CA LEU A 79 1.45 13.84 30.51
C LEU A 79 2.06 14.77 29.43
N SER A 80 1.22 15.54 28.73
CA SER A 80 1.58 16.49 27.68
C SER A 80 1.68 17.96 28.13
N VAL A 81 1.54 18.30 29.43
CA VAL A 81 1.79 19.67 29.94
C VAL A 81 3.26 19.93 30.29
#